data_AF-A0A921H658-F1
#
_entry.id   AF-A0A921H658-F1
#
_cell.length_a   1.000
_cell.length_b   1.000
_cell.length_c   1.000
_cell.angle_alpha   90.00
_cell.angle_beta   90.00
_cell.angle_gamma   90.00
#
_symmetry.space_group_name_H-M   'P 1'
#
loop_
_entity.id
_entity.type
_entity.pdbx_description
1 polymer ?
#
loop_
_entity_poly.entity_id
_entity_poly.type
_entity_poly.pdbx_seq_one_letter_code
_entity_poly.pdbx_strand_id
1 'polypeptide(L)' 'MKVQLINLGRNKVNEIVYPADMKVLQRIINKHVLTTCWELSPSGKEDNEHLVLRGMDVIGKIKILKQ' A
#
# COMPACT_ATOMS: atom_id res chain seq x y z
N MET A 1 -11.84 -4.16 5.17
CA MET A 1 -11.59 -3.18 4.09
C MET A 1 -11.17 -3.93 2.82
N LYS A 2 -11.44 -3.41 1.62
CA LYS A 2 -10.95 -3.98 0.35
C LYS A 2 -9.85 -3.06 -0.18
N VAL A 3 -8.64 -3.58 -0.37
CA VAL A 3 -7.48 -2.77 -0.76
C VAL A 3 -6.77 -3.44 -1.93
N GLN A 4 -6.48 -2.68 -2.98
CA GLN A 4 -5.62 -3.12 -4.08
C GLN A 4 -4.19 -2.66 -3.82
N LEU A 5 -3.25 -3.61 -3.80
CA LEU A 5 -1.82 -3.37 -3.69
C LEU A 5 -1.23 -3.27 -5.09
N ILE A 6 -0.48 -2.21 -5.40
CA ILE A 6 0.03 -1.94 -6.75
C ILE A 6 1.51 -1.55 -6.69
N ASN A 7 2.36 -2.28 -7.41
CA ASN A 7 3.81 -2.06 -7.52
C ASN A 7 4.50 -1.90 -6.15
N LEU A 8 4.15 -2.75 -5.17
CA LEU A 8 4.79 -2.74 -3.85
C LEU A 8 6.20 -3.34 -3.93
N GLY A 9 7.19 -2.53 -3.56
CA GLY A 9 8.59 -2.91 -3.56
C GLY A 9 9.14 -3.13 -4.98
N ARG A 10 10.07 -4.09 -5.11
CA ARG A 10 10.63 -4.48 -6.42
C ARG A 10 9.72 -5.45 -7.19
N ASN A 11 8.70 -5.96 -6.53
CA ASN A 11 7.76 -6.89 -7.13
C ASN A 11 6.65 -6.07 -7.78
N LYS A 12 6.33 -6.34 -9.06
CA LYS A 12 5.18 -5.73 -9.76
C LYS A 12 3.86 -6.30 -9.23
N VAL A 13 3.63 -6.12 -7.93
CA VAL A 13 2.44 -6.63 -7.23
C VAL A 13 1.21 -5.95 -7.80
N ASN A 14 0.18 -6.72 -8.11
CA ASN A 14 -1.15 -6.22 -8.42
C ASN A 14 -2.17 -7.20 -7.82
N GLU A 15 -2.46 -7.03 -6.53
CA GLU A 15 -3.25 -7.97 -5.73
C GLU A 15 -4.35 -7.25 -4.96
N ILE A 16 -5.52 -7.87 -4.84
CA ILE A 16 -6.61 -7.39 -3.98
C ILE A 16 -6.57 -8.17 -2.67
N VAL A 17 -6.49 -7.44 -1.56
CA VAL A 17 -6.47 -7.99 -0.21
C VAL A 17 -7.64 -7.45 0.62
N TYR A 18 -7.99 -8.22 1.64
CA TYR A 18 -9.13 -7.93 2.53
C TYR A 18 -8.67 -7.77 3.99
N PRO A 19 -7.90 -6.72 4.32
CA PRO A 19 -7.49 -6.50 5.70
C PRO A 19 -8.71 -6.27 6.60
N ALA A 20 -8.65 -6.80 7.83
CA ALA A 20 -9.63 -6.48 8.86
C ALA A 20 -9.44 -5.04 9.38
N ASP A 21 -8.18 -4.62 9.53
CA ASP A 21 -7.77 -3.32 10.06
C ASP A 21 -6.46 -2.84 9.42
N MET A 22 -5.98 -1.65 9.81
CA MET A 22 -4.72 -1.10 9.30
C MET A 22 -3.46 -1.87 9.75
N LYS A 23 -3.48 -2.54 10.90
CA LYS A 23 -2.36 -3.37 11.35
C LYS A 23 -2.20 -4.60 10.46
N VAL A 24 -3.31 -5.21 10.05
CA VAL A 24 -3.31 -6.33 9.09
C VAL A 24 -2.82 -5.84 7.72
N LEU A 25 -3.28 -4.68 7.25
CA LEU A 25 -2.79 -4.11 6.00
C LEU A 25 -1.27 -3.87 6.05
N GLN A 26 -0.77 -3.30 7.15
CA GLN A 26 0.66 -3.06 7.35
C GLN A 26 1.47 -4.37 7.29
N ARG A 27 0.99 -5.43 7.94
CA ARG A 27 1.61 -6.76 7.87
C ARG A 27 1.63 -7.34 6.46
N ILE A 28 0.57 -7.14 5.69
CA ILE A 28 0.49 -7.59 4.30
C ILE A 28 1.53 -6.82 3.46
N ILE A 29 1.53 -5.49 3.52
CA ILE A 29 2.49 -4.65 2.78
C ILE A 29 3.93 -5.04 3.15
N ASN A 30 4.23 -5.27 4.43
CA ASN A 30 5.55 -5.70 4.91
C ASN A 30 6.06 -7.01 4.29
N LYS A 31 5.17 -7.88 3.77
CA LYS A 31 5.59 -9.08 3.03
C LYS A 31 6.10 -8.77 1.62
N HIS A 32 5.71 -7.63 1.04
CA HIS A 32 6.05 -7.24 -0.32
C HIS A 32 7.19 -6.22 -0.38
N VAL A 33 7.41 -5.45 0.69
CA VAL A 33 8.46 -4.44 0.75
C VAL A 33 9.70 -4.95 1.50
N LEU A 34 10.89 -4.45 1.12
CA LEU A 34 12.17 -4.87 1.72
C LEU A 34 12.39 -4.34 3.14
N THR A 35 11.61 -3.36 3.58
CA THR A 35 11.74 -2.71 4.90
C THR A 35 10.37 -2.41 5.47
N THR A 36 10.25 -2.45 6.80
CA THR A 36 9.02 -2.13 7.52
C THR A 36 8.89 -0.65 7.84
N CYS A 37 9.92 0.15 7.58
CA CYS A 37 9.90 1.60 7.78
C CYS A 37 9.36 2.27 6.51
N TRP A 38 8.04 2.45 6.45
CA TRP A 38 7.35 3.16 5.38
C TRP A 38 6.10 3.85 5.92
N GLU A 39 5.58 4.81 5.16
CA GLU A 39 4.40 5.60 5.50
C GLU A 39 3.42 5.61 4.32
N LEU A 40 2.14 5.82 4.62
CA LEU A 40 1.12 6.07 3.61
C LEU A 40 0.90 7.57 3.48
N SER A 41 1.01 8.06 2.24
CA SER A 41 0.67 9.45 1.92
C SER A 41 -0.41 9.47 0.84
N PRO A 42 -1.42 10.35 0.91
CA PRO A 42 -2.38 10.51 -0.17
C PRO A 42 -1.65 10.80 -1.50
N SER A 43 -2.06 10.17 -2.60
CA SER A 43 -1.40 10.40 -3.89
C SER A 43 -1.75 11.75 -4.51
N GLY A 44 -2.79 12.41 -4.01
CA GLY A 44 -3.33 13.67 -4.54
C GLY A 44 -4.05 13.54 -5.88
N LYS A 45 -4.11 12.32 -6.47
CA LYS A 45 -4.82 12.07 -7.74
C LYS A 45 -6.24 11.59 -7.54
N GLU A 46 -6.45 10.71 -6.56
CA GLU A 46 -7.75 10.14 -6.24
C GLU A 46 -7.90 10.07 -4.71
N ASP A 47 -9.11 10.33 -4.20
CA ASP A 47 -9.41 10.36 -2.76
C ASP A 47 -9.09 9.03 -2.04
N ASN A 48 -8.97 7.93 -2.78
CA ASN A 48 -8.76 6.60 -2.25
C ASN A 48 -7.41 5.98 -2.65
N GLU A 49 -6.54 6.72 -3.31
CA GLU A 49 -5.19 6.26 -3.67
C GLU A 49 -4.15 6.82 -2.69
N HIS A 50 -3.29 5.93 -2.19
CA HIS A 50 -2.21 6.27 -1.28
C HIS A 50 -0.89 5.74 -1.83
N LEU A 51 0.17 6.54 -1.74
CA LEU A 51 1.53 6.15 -2.01
C LEU A 51 2.13 5.50 -0.77
N VAL A 52 2.91 4.45 -0.97
CA VAL A 52 3.76 3.86 0.06
C VAL A 52 5.14 4.50 -0.07
N LEU A 53 5.52 5.29 0.93
CA LEU A 53 6.76 6.07 0.94
C LEU A 53 7.78 5.48 1.90
N ARG A 54 9.04 5.44 1.50
CA ARG A 54 10.18 5.21 2.39
C ARG A 54 11.05 6.45 2.37
N GLY A 55 10.93 7.30 3.39
CA GLY A 55 11.54 8.63 3.33
C GLY A 55 10.97 9.41 2.16
N MET A 56 11.79 9.75 1.16
CA MET A 56 11.36 10.46 -0.05
C MET A 56 11.06 9.52 -1.24
N ASP A 57 11.37 8.23 -1.12
CA ASP A 57 11.21 7.26 -2.21
C ASP A 57 9.77 6.70 -2.24
N VAL A 58 9.14 6.74 -3.41
CA VAL A 58 7.89 6.01 -3.66
C VAL A 58 8.21 4.55 -3.92
N ILE A 59 7.86 3.67 -2.97
CA ILE A 59 8.11 2.24 -3.05
C ILE A 59 6.86 1.42 -3.43
N GLY A 60 5.78 2.10 -3.80
CA GLY A 60 4.57 1.49 -4.32
C GLY A 60 3.35 2.33 -4.04
N LYS A 61 2.18 1.78 -4.32
CA LYS A 61 0.90 2.43 -4.04
C LYS A 61 -0.15 1.43 -3.63
N ILE A 62 -1.15 1.90 -2.91
CA ILE A 62 -2.35 1.16 -2.58
C ILE A 62 -3.58 1.97 -2.99
N LYS A 63 -4.66 1.27 -3.32
CA LYS A 63 -5.96 1.87 -3.58
C LYS A 63 -7.00 1.24 -2.67
N ILE A 64 -7.63 2.05 -1.84
CA ILE A 64 -8.72 1.60 -0.97
C ILE A 64 -9.99 1.55 -1.83
N LEU A 65 -10.47 0.35 -2.13
CA LEU A 65 -11.69 0.16 -2.88
C LEU A 65 -12.84 0.29 -1.89
N LYS A 66 -13.65 1.37 -2.02
CA LYS A 66 -14.92 1.46 -1.29
C LYS A 66 -15.75 0.21 -1.62
N GLN A 67 -16.41 -0.35 -0.60
CA GLN A 67 -17.32 -1.49 -0.77
C GLN A 67 -18.47 -1.13 -1.71
#